data_AF-A0A6J5ZEG0-F1
#
_entry.id   AF-A0A6J5ZEG0-F1
#
_cell.length_a   1.000
_cell.length_b   1.000
_cell.length_c   1.000
_cell.angle_alpha   90.00
_cell.angle_beta   90.00
_cell.angle_gamma   90.00
#
_symmetry.space_group_name_H-M   'P 1'
#
loop_
_entity.id
_entity.type
_entity.pdbx_description
1 polymer ?
#
loop_
_entity_poly.entity_id
_entity_poly.type
_entity_poly.pdbx_seq_one_letter_code
_entity_poly.pdbx_strand_id
1 'polypeptide(L)'
;MPKAKKSTEHLELAAALEEWAQRHQVSADPYVVRLANSLRTRRDLAMWASLNPMEFLPNPEIHKMRSAETIANFLAVVRNSIVFLPVALTWIAVSKATTAFAEYTSSNSIAVVNFLEFWQNGYGVLAKEWTIGRVAFIDFALILVVILLTLFTAYLSRRNQHLRQSASTSLDSERTTLALDISAYLFSKQTLTPLTMTASMATSLRQLLNATESLEKSTSTLEKKFKELPTNRELLTEIKNIKNELFKKQK
;
A
#
# COMPACT_ATOMS: atom_id res chain seq x y z
N MET A 1 27.15 40.00 -21.09
CA MET A 1 25.87 39.61 -21.70
C MET A 1 25.84 38.09 -21.90
N PRO A 2 24.91 37.34 -21.29
CA PRO A 2 24.66 35.96 -21.67
C PRO A 2 23.18 35.78 -22.09
N LYS A 3 22.88 35.84 -23.38
CA LYS A 3 21.53 35.61 -23.94
C LYS A 3 21.42 34.32 -24.79
N ALA A 4 22.49 33.53 -24.91
CA ALA A 4 22.53 32.40 -25.86
C ALA A 4 21.93 31.07 -25.34
N LYS A 5 21.82 30.86 -24.01
CA LYS A 5 21.43 29.56 -23.44
C LYS A 5 19.93 29.21 -23.59
N LYS A 6 19.05 30.22 -23.65
CA LYS A 6 17.58 30.06 -23.69
C LYS A 6 17.02 29.47 -24.98
N SER A 7 17.80 29.40 -26.07
CA SER A 7 17.27 28.98 -27.36
C SER A 7 17.18 27.46 -27.53
N THR A 8 17.90 26.66 -26.74
CA THR A 8 17.95 25.19 -26.88
C THR A 8 17.13 24.44 -25.83
N GLU A 9 16.70 25.09 -24.75
CA GLU A 9 15.97 24.48 -23.61
C GLU A 9 14.78 23.60 -24.06
N HIS A 10 13.96 24.07 -25.00
CA HIS A 10 12.84 23.30 -25.57
C HIS A 10 13.24 21.99 -26.28
N LEU A 11 14.41 21.93 -26.93
CA LEU A 11 14.91 20.74 -27.62
C LEU A 11 15.50 19.76 -26.61
N GLU A 12 16.22 20.27 -25.61
CA GLU A 12 16.76 19.47 -24.50
C GLU A 12 15.62 18.81 -23.71
N LEU A 13 14.57 19.56 -23.40
CA LEU A 13 13.39 19.05 -22.72
C LEU A 13 12.60 18.03 -23.55
N ALA A 14 12.47 18.26 -24.86
CA ALA A 14 11.84 17.30 -25.77
C ALA A 14 12.64 15.98 -25.84
N ALA A 15 13.97 16.08 -25.94
CA ALA A 15 14.85 14.91 -25.96
C ALA A 15 14.80 14.15 -24.63
N ALA A 16 14.80 14.85 -23.49
CA ALA A 16 14.66 14.24 -22.17
C ALA A 16 13.33 13.50 -22.00
N LEU A 17 12.23 14.07 -22.49
CA LEU A 17 10.91 13.42 -22.49
C LEU A 17 10.88 12.16 -23.36
N GLU A 18 11.44 12.23 -24.58
CA GLU A 18 11.55 11.07 -25.49
C GLU A 18 12.44 9.97 -24.91
N GLU A 19 13.60 10.32 -24.33
CA GLU A 19 14.51 9.36 -23.70
C GLU A 19 13.86 8.67 -22.50
N TRP A 20 13.22 9.45 -21.63
CA TRP A 20 12.45 8.92 -20.51
C TRP A 20 11.35 7.96 -20.99
N ALA A 21 10.62 8.34 -22.04
CA ALA A 21 9.55 7.51 -22.57
C ALA A 21 10.04 6.22 -23.25
N GLN A 22 11.23 6.23 -23.85
CA GLN A 22 11.87 5.03 -24.40
C GLN A 22 12.33 4.09 -23.28
N ARG A 23 12.98 4.64 -22.26
CA ARG A 23 13.48 3.88 -21.10
C ARG A 23 12.35 3.13 -20.38
N HIS A 24 11.18 3.75 -20.30
CA HIS A 24 10.02 3.22 -19.60
C HIS A 24 8.95 2.59 -20.50
N GLN A 25 9.23 2.40 -21.80
CA GLN A 25 8.32 1.78 -22.78
C GLN A 25 6.97 2.50 -22.96
N VAL A 26 6.90 3.79 -22.64
CA VAL A 26 5.71 4.65 -22.79
C VAL A 26 5.83 5.59 -24.00
N SER A 27 6.69 5.25 -24.96
CA SER A 27 6.94 6.07 -26.16
C SER A 27 5.73 6.20 -27.09
N ALA A 28 4.77 5.28 -27.00
CA ALA A 28 3.55 5.30 -27.80
C ALA A 28 2.44 6.15 -27.15
N ASP A 29 2.67 6.71 -25.96
CA ASP A 29 1.67 7.48 -25.25
C ASP A 29 1.30 8.78 -26.01
N PRO A 30 0.00 9.05 -26.26
CA PRO A 30 -0.41 10.22 -27.04
C PRO A 30 0.00 11.57 -26.42
N TYR A 31 0.06 11.66 -25.09
CA TYR A 31 0.47 12.89 -24.41
C TYR A 31 1.97 13.13 -24.65
N VAL A 32 2.80 12.10 -24.42
CA VAL A 32 4.26 12.16 -24.63
C VAL A 32 4.60 12.55 -26.07
N VAL A 33 4.02 11.87 -27.06
CA VAL A 33 4.31 12.10 -28.48
C VAL A 33 3.95 13.52 -28.91
N ARG A 34 2.76 13.98 -28.53
CA ARG A 34 2.26 15.30 -28.96
C ARG A 34 2.99 16.43 -28.22
N LEU A 35 3.27 16.26 -26.93
CA LEU A 35 4.04 17.24 -26.16
C LEU A 35 5.48 17.35 -26.67
N ALA A 36 6.17 16.23 -26.91
CA ALA A 36 7.53 16.24 -27.46
C ALA A 36 7.58 16.97 -28.82
N ASN A 37 6.62 16.69 -29.71
CA ASN A 37 6.52 17.38 -31.00
C ASN A 37 6.23 18.89 -30.83
N SER A 38 5.32 19.26 -29.92
CA SER A 38 5.02 20.67 -29.62
C SER A 38 6.21 21.41 -29.01
N LEU A 39 7.01 20.75 -28.17
CA LEU A 39 8.25 21.28 -27.63
C LEU A 39 9.27 21.54 -28.75
N ARG A 40 9.50 20.58 -29.66
CA ARG A 40 10.43 20.74 -30.81
C ARG A 40 10.00 21.81 -31.79
N THR A 41 8.72 21.85 -32.13
CA THR A 41 8.17 22.81 -33.12
C THR A 41 7.83 24.17 -32.51
N ARG A 42 7.88 24.30 -31.18
CA ARG A 42 7.45 25.46 -30.39
C ARG A 42 6.01 25.91 -30.68
N ARG A 43 5.12 24.97 -31.01
CA ARG A 43 3.71 25.24 -31.31
C ARG A 43 2.81 24.81 -30.17
N ASP A 44 1.71 25.53 -30.00
CA ASP A 44 0.64 25.23 -29.04
C ASP A 44 1.11 25.17 -27.57
N LEU A 45 2.26 25.75 -27.24
CA LEU A 45 2.84 25.72 -25.89
C LEU A 45 1.91 26.32 -24.84
N ALA A 46 1.07 27.28 -25.20
CA ALA A 46 0.07 27.87 -24.33
C ALA A 46 -1.06 26.90 -23.97
N MET A 47 -1.45 26.01 -24.89
CA MET A 47 -2.41 24.94 -24.63
C MET A 47 -1.79 23.90 -23.70
N TRP A 48 -0.54 23.49 -23.96
CA TRP A 48 0.14 22.54 -23.07
C TRP A 48 0.38 23.11 -21.67
N ALA A 49 0.59 24.42 -21.55
CA ALA A 49 0.73 25.09 -20.25
C ALA A 49 -0.55 25.11 -19.41
N SER A 50 -1.73 24.89 -20.00
CA SER A 50 -2.97 24.75 -19.23
C SER A 50 -3.19 23.33 -18.71
N LEU A 51 -2.47 22.35 -19.24
CA LEU A 51 -2.49 20.97 -18.78
C LEU A 51 -1.43 20.77 -17.70
N ASN A 52 -1.75 19.99 -16.66
CA ASN A 52 -0.79 19.67 -15.61
C ASN A 52 0.04 18.44 -16.00
N PRO A 53 1.35 18.56 -16.28
CA PRO A 53 2.19 17.41 -16.64
C PRO A 53 2.21 16.31 -15.58
N MET A 54 2.04 16.64 -14.30
CA MET A 54 1.97 15.65 -13.21
C MET A 54 0.76 14.72 -13.32
N GLU A 55 -0.32 15.18 -13.95
CA GLU A 55 -1.55 14.41 -14.13
C GLU A 55 -1.53 13.60 -15.43
N PHE A 56 -1.00 14.18 -16.51
CA PHE A 56 -1.07 13.59 -17.84
C PHE A 56 0.16 12.77 -18.26
N LEU A 57 1.32 12.92 -17.59
CA LEU A 57 2.44 12.03 -17.85
C LEU A 57 2.08 10.59 -17.47
N PRO A 58 2.36 9.58 -18.31
CA PRO A 58 2.01 8.20 -18.03
C PRO A 58 2.75 7.67 -16.80
N ASN A 59 2.16 6.69 -16.12
CA ASN A 59 2.81 5.97 -15.03
C ASN A 59 3.57 4.77 -15.60
N PRO A 60 4.91 4.72 -15.48
CA PRO A 60 5.69 3.62 -16.01
C PRO A 60 5.44 2.32 -15.20
N GLU A 61 5.21 1.20 -15.90
CA GLU A 61 5.04 -0.10 -15.24
C GLU A 61 6.38 -0.74 -14.87
N ILE A 62 6.45 -1.40 -13.70
CA ILE A 62 7.64 -2.11 -13.22
C ILE A 62 7.73 -3.49 -13.89
N HIS A 63 8.27 -3.55 -15.10
CA HIS A 63 8.28 -4.77 -15.93
C HIS A 63 9.18 -5.90 -15.39
N LYS A 64 10.31 -5.58 -14.74
CA LYS A 64 11.31 -6.58 -14.30
C LYS A 64 10.84 -7.51 -13.17
N MET A 65 9.68 -7.26 -12.54
CA MET A 65 9.24 -7.97 -11.32
C MET A 65 8.11 -8.98 -11.51
N ARG A 66 7.56 -9.09 -12.73
CA ARG A 66 6.43 -9.98 -13.03
C ARG A 66 6.72 -11.48 -12.81
N SER A 67 7.97 -11.91 -12.95
CA SER A 67 8.38 -13.30 -12.70
C SER A 67 8.42 -13.66 -11.21
N ALA A 68 8.97 -12.78 -10.37
CA ALA A 68 9.01 -12.97 -8.92
C ALA A 68 7.60 -13.00 -8.30
N GLU A 69 6.68 -12.26 -8.90
CA GLU A 69 5.24 -12.29 -8.57
C GLU A 69 4.59 -13.62 -8.86
N THR A 70 4.85 -14.16 -10.04
CA THR A 70 4.26 -15.42 -10.47
C THR A 70 4.76 -16.56 -9.59
N ILE A 71 6.05 -16.55 -9.21
CA ILE A 71 6.64 -17.54 -8.30
C ILE A 71 6.02 -17.42 -6.90
N ALA A 72 5.89 -16.21 -6.35
CA ALA A 72 5.29 -16.01 -5.04
C ALA A 72 3.83 -16.47 -5.00
N ASN A 73 3.05 -16.17 -6.05
CA ASN A 73 1.67 -16.61 -6.19
C ASN A 73 1.57 -18.13 -6.33
N PHE A 74 2.43 -18.75 -7.13
CA PHE A 74 2.48 -20.20 -7.27
C PHE A 74 2.80 -20.89 -5.94
N LEU A 75 3.81 -20.41 -5.21
CA LEU A 75 4.17 -20.92 -3.88
C LEU A 75 3.01 -20.78 -2.88
N ALA A 76 2.25 -19.69 -2.95
CA ALA A 76 1.07 -19.49 -2.11
C ALA A 76 -0.04 -20.50 -2.42
N VAL A 77 -0.30 -20.79 -3.70
CA VAL A 77 -1.27 -21.81 -4.12
C VAL A 77 -0.84 -23.19 -3.63
N VAL A 78 0.42 -23.57 -3.87
CA VAL A 78 0.98 -24.86 -3.42
C VAL A 78 0.86 -25.01 -1.91
N ARG A 79 1.23 -23.99 -1.13
CA ARG A 79 1.06 -23.98 0.32
C ARG A 79 -0.39 -24.23 0.71
N ASN A 80 -1.34 -23.52 0.10
CA ASN A 80 -2.76 -23.64 0.42
C ASN A 80 -3.29 -25.05 0.14
N SER A 81 -2.81 -25.71 -0.91
CA SER A 81 -3.17 -27.09 -1.22
C SER A 81 -2.54 -28.09 -0.24
N ILE A 82 -1.26 -27.92 0.13
CA ILE A 82 -0.53 -28.86 1.00
C ILE A 82 -1.10 -28.88 2.43
N VAL A 83 -1.73 -27.79 2.91
CA VAL A 83 -2.37 -27.75 4.24
C VAL A 83 -3.40 -28.89 4.43
N PHE A 84 -4.01 -29.37 3.35
CA PHE A 84 -5.00 -30.45 3.41
C PHE A 84 -4.41 -31.87 3.32
N LEU A 85 -3.15 -32.02 2.91
CA LEU A 85 -2.50 -33.32 2.75
C LEU A 85 -2.43 -34.15 4.05
N PRO A 86 -2.07 -33.59 5.22
CA PRO A 86 -2.06 -34.35 6.47
C PRO A 86 -3.43 -34.92 6.82
N VAL A 87 -4.47 -34.10 6.66
CA VAL A 87 -5.86 -34.53 6.91
C VAL A 87 -6.23 -35.65 5.93
N ALA A 88 -5.96 -35.49 4.65
CA ALA A 88 -6.23 -36.54 3.67
C ALA A 88 -5.49 -37.86 3.98
N LEU A 89 -4.22 -37.76 4.39
CA LEU A 89 -3.40 -38.92 4.73
C LEU A 89 -3.95 -39.69 5.93
N THR A 90 -4.32 -39.00 7.02
CA THR A 90 -4.92 -39.63 8.20
C THR A 90 -6.21 -40.38 7.86
N TRP A 91 -7.10 -39.80 7.04
CA TRP A 91 -8.34 -40.46 6.62
C TRP A 91 -8.08 -41.72 5.79
N ILE A 92 -7.10 -41.69 4.88
CA ILE A 92 -6.70 -42.87 4.10
C ILE A 92 -6.12 -43.95 5.04
N ALA A 93 -5.27 -43.56 5.99
CA ALA A 93 -4.69 -44.49 6.94
C ALA A 93 -5.74 -45.15 7.84
N VAL A 94 -6.70 -44.38 8.36
CA VAL A 94 -7.82 -44.91 9.16
C VAL A 94 -8.64 -45.90 8.33
N SER A 95 -8.94 -45.58 7.07
CA SER A 95 -9.66 -46.48 6.17
C SER A 95 -8.91 -47.80 5.98
N LYS A 96 -7.61 -47.76 5.67
CA LYS A 96 -6.77 -48.96 5.51
C LYS A 96 -6.66 -49.78 6.79
N ALA A 97 -6.48 -49.13 7.93
CA ALA A 97 -6.42 -49.78 9.23
C ALA A 97 -7.75 -50.46 9.58
N THR A 98 -8.89 -49.81 9.29
CA THR A 98 -10.23 -50.36 9.54
C THR A 98 -10.49 -51.60 8.69
N THR A 99 -10.14 -51.57 7.40
CA THR A 99 -10.27 -52.73 6.51
C THR A 99 -9.41 -53.90 6.98
N ALA A 100 -8.14 -53.66 7.31
CA ALA A 100 -7.25 -54.71 7.79
C ALA A 100 -7.67 -55.26 9.17
N PHE A 101 -8.23 -54.42 10.04
CA PHE A 101 -8.73 -54.86 11.35
C PHE A 101 -9.95 -55.77 11.23
N ALA A 102 -10.87 -55.47 10.29
CA ALA A 102 -12.02 -56.33 10.02
C ALA A 102 -11.58 -57.72 9.52
N GLU A 103 -10.59 -57.76 8.61
CA GLU A 103 -10.02 -59.01 8.09
C GLU A 103 -9.30 -59.82 9.18
N TYR A 104 -8.52 -59.14 10.04
CA TYR A 104 -7.85 -59.75 11.18
C TYR A 104 -8.84 -60.37 12.18
N THR A 105 -9.90 -59.65 12.53
CA THR A 105 -10.93 -60.10 13.48
C THR A 105 -11.77 -61.25 12.91
N SER A 106 -12.04 -61.24 11.60
CA SER A 106 -12.74 -62.34 10.93
C SER A 106 -11.91 -63.63 10.91
N SER A 107 -10.58 -63.51 10.83
CA SER A 107 -9.66 -64.66 10.77
C SER A 107 -9.26 -65.18 12.16
N ASN A 108 -9.31 -64.32 13.19
CA ASN A 108 -8.88 -64.62 14.55
C ASN A 108 -10.01 -64.32 15.54
N SER A 109 -10.95 -65.25 15.69
CA SER A 109 -12.14 -65.08 16.54
C SER A 109 -11.88 -65.26 18.05
N ILE A 110 -10.67 -65.67 18.46
CA ILE A 110 -10.36 -66.06 19.84
C ILE A 110 -9.63 -64.94 20.61
N ALA A 111 -8.89 -64.06 19.94
CA ALA A 111 -8.13 -62.97 20.56
C ALA A 111 -8.77 -61.62 20.28
N VAL A 112 -9.40 -61.02 21.29
CA VAL A 112 -9.94 -59.65 21.20
C VAL A 112 -8.79 -58.65 21.36
N VAL A 113 -8.35 -58.05 20.26
CA VAL A 113 -7.31 -57.00 20.26
C VAL A 113 -7.97 -55.63 20.10
N ASN A 114 -7.46 -54.62 20.82
CA ASN A 114 -7.93 -53.24 20.66
C ASN A 114 -7.51 -52.68 19.29
N PHE A 115 -8.39 -51.90 18.64
CA PHE A 115 -8.10 -51.29 17.34
C PHE A 115 -6.80 -50.46 17.31
N LEU A 116 -6.51 -49.68 18.35
CA LEU A 116 -5.30 -48.85 18.40
C LEU A 116 -4.03 -49.71 18.50
N GLU A 117 -4.10 -50.78 19.29
CA GLU A 117 -2.99 -51.74 19.41
C GLU A 117 -2.77 -52.48 18.08
N PHE A 118 -3.85 -52.87 17.40
CA PHE A 118 -3.78 -53.40 16.03
C PHE A 118 -3.17 -52.40 15.06
N TRP A 119 -3.59 -51.15 15.10
CA TRP A 119 -3.09 -50.12 14.19
C TRP A 119 -1.61 -49.79 14.43
N GLN A 120 -1.13 -49.97 15.65
CA GLN A 120 0.29 -49.82 15.99
C GLN A 120 1.14 -50.99 15.47
N ASN A 121 0.68 -52.23 15.68
CA ASN A 121 1.50 -53.42 15.45
C ASN A 121 1.27 -54.09 14.08
N GLY A 122 0.11 -53.89 13.48
CA GLY A 122 -0.30 -54.37 12.16
C GLY A 122 -0.50 -55.88 12.00
N TYR A 123 0.06 -56.71 12.90
CA TYR A 123 -0.11 -58.16 12.99
C TYR A 123 0.07 -58.92 11.66
N GLY A 124 0.90 -58.39 10.76
CA GLY A 124 1.18 -58.98 9.43
C GLY A 124 0.11 -58.76 8.37
N VAL A 125 -1.06 -58.20 8.73
CA VAL A 125 -2.17 -57.91 7.81
C VAL A 125 -2.13 -56.45 7.33
N LEU A 126 -1.73 -55.53 8.20
CA LEU A 126 -1.55 -54.12 7.85
C LEU A 126 -0.10 -53.85 7.44
N ALA A 127 0.09 -53.23 6.28
CA ALA A 127 1.41 -52.83 5.82
C ALA A 127 2.02 -51.77 6.75
N LYS A 128 3.34 -51.85 6.98
CA LYS A 128 4.07 -51.04 7.96
C LYS A 128 3.94 -49.53 7.71
N GLU A 129 3.73 -49.14 6.46
CA GLU A 129 3.54 -47.74 6.03
C GLU A 129 2.27 -47.12 6.61
N TRP A 130 1.23 -47.92 6.84
CA TRP A 130 -0.07 -47.47 7.34
C TRP A 130 -0.21 -47.57 8.86
N THR A 131 0.85 -48.00 9.56
CA THR A 131 0.85 -48.04 11.03
C THR A 131 0.70 -46.64 11.61
N ILE A 132 0.01 -46.54 12.74
CA ILE A 132 -0.31 -45.23 13.37
C ILE A 132 0.94 -44.38 13.60
N GLY A 133 2.04 -44.99 14.03
CA GLY A 133 3.30 -44.29 14.29
C GLY A 133 3.95 -43.73 13.02
N ARG A 134 3.90 -44.48 11.91
CA ARG A 134 4.48 -44.01 10.64
C ARG A 134 3.65 -42.89 10.04
N VAL A 135 2.32 -43.02 10.07
CA VAL A 135 1.38 -41.99 9.58
C VAL A 135 1.53 -40.71 10.39
N ALA A 136 1.52 -40.80 11.73
CA ALA A 136 1.70 -39.64 12.61
C ALA A 136 3.04 -38.92 12.37
N PHE A 137 4.11 -39.66 12.10
CA PHE A 137 5.40 -39.06 11.74
C PHE A 137 5.35 -38.30 10.41
N ILE A 138 4.68 -38.88 9.40
CA ILE A 138 4.52 -38.22 8.09
C ILE A 138 3.65 -36.97 8.22
N ASP A 139 2.55 -37.02 8.97
CA ASP A 139 1.71 -35.85 9.23
C ASP A 139 2.47 -34.73 9.94
N PHE A 140 3.24 -35.08 10.97
CA PHE A 140 4.11 -34.13 11.65
C PHE A 140 5.11 -33.48 10.67
N ALA A 141 5.76 -34.29 9.82
CA ALA A 141 6.68 -33.78 8.82
C ALA A 141 5.99 -32.88 7.79
N LEU A 142 4.78 -33.24 7.32
CA LEU A 142 4.00 -32.42 6.40
C LEU A 142 3.59 -31.08 7.03
N ILE A 143 3.13 -31.08 8.28
CA ILE A 143 2.79 -29.85 9.01
C ILE A 143 4.03 -28.96 9.17
N LEU A 144 5.18 -29.54 9.52
CA LEU A 144 6.45 -28.81 9.62
C LEU A 144 6.80 -28.15 8.28
N VAL A 145 6.69 -28.89 7.17
CA VAL A 145 6.94 -28.37 5.82
C VAL A 145 5.98 -27.22 5.49
N VAL A 146 4.69 -27.34 5.82
CA VAL A 146 3.70 -26.27 5.62
C VAL A 146 4.08 -25.01 6.39
N ILE A 147 4.50 -25.15 7.65
CA ILE A 147 4.93 -24.02 8.48
C ILE A 147 6.17 -23.35 7.87
N LEU A 148 7.19 -24.12 7.50
CA LEU A 148 8.40 -23.60 6.87
C LEU A 148 8.10 -22.90 5.55
N LEU A 149 7.25 -23.49 4.72
CA LEU A 149 6.80 -22.89 3.46
C LEU A 149 6.03 -21.59 3.71
N THR A 150 5.20 -21.55 4.75
CA THR A 150 4.46 -20.33 5.16
C THR A 150 5.42 -19.21 5.54
N LEU A 151 6.42 -19.49 6.38
CA LEU A 151 7.43 -18.49 6.75
C LEU A 151 8.27 -18.06 5.55
N PHE A 152 8.65 -19.00 4.69
CA PHE A 152 9.43 -18.72 3.49
C PHE A 152 8.67 -17.85 2.49
N THR A 153 7.39 -18.15 2.24
CA THR A 153 6.51 -17.32 1.39
C THR A 153 6.35 -15.92 1.96
N ALA A 154 6.17 -15.78 3.28
CA ALA A 154 6.06 -14.48 3.94
C ALA A 154 7.36 -13.67 3.82
N TYR A 155 8.52 -14.31 4.02
CA TYR A 155 9.83 -13.68 3.87
C TYR A 155 10.07 -13.19 2.44
N LEU A 156 9.82 -14.05 1.44
CA LEU A 156 9.95 -13.68 0.03
C LEU A 156 9.00 -12.55 -0.34
N SER A 157 7.73 -12.63 0.07
CA SER A 157 6.73 -11.60 -0.19
C SER A 157 7.17 -10.24 0.37
N ARG A 158 7.62 -10.20 1.63
CA ARG A 158 8.09 -8.97 2.27
C ARG A 158 9.31 -8.38 1.57
N ARG A 159 10.28 -9.21 1.21
CA ARG A 159 11.46 -8.77 0.43
C ARG A 159 11.05 -8.19 -0.91
N ASN A 160 10.12 -8.84 -1.62
CA ASN A 160 9.64 -8.38 -2.92
C ASN A 160 8.87 -7.05 -2.80
N GLN A 161 8.02 -6.90 -1.76
CA GLN A 161 7.31 -5.66 -1.47
C GLN A 161 8.27 -4.49 -1.20
N HIS A 162 9.33 -4.70 -0.42
CA HIS A 162 10.34 -3.66 -0.18
C HIS A 162 11.04 -3.22 -1.47
N LEU A 163 11.47 -4.18 -2.29
CA LEU A 163 12.09 -3.88 -3.58
C LEU A 163 11.13 -3.11 -4.49
N ARG A 164 9.84 -3.47 -4.50
CA ARG A 164 8.82 -2.76 -5.29
C ARG A 164 8.61 -1.35 -4.81
N GLN A 165 8.52 -1.14 -3.49
CA GLN A 165 8.31 0.19 -2.94
C GLN A 165 9.46 1.11 -3.34
N SER A 166 10.71 0.65 -3.19
CA SER A 166 11.89 1.43 -3.59
C SER A 166 11.92 1.68 -5.10
N ALA A 167 11.62 0.68 -5.93
CA ALA A 167 11.54 0.85 -7.37
C ALA A 167 10.44 1.86 -7.78
N SER A 168 9.24 1.73 -7.22
CA SER A 168 8.12 2.65 -7.46
C SER A 168 8.47 4.08 -7.04
N THR A 169 9.06 4.27 -5.86
CA THR A 169 9.47 5.60 -5.40
C THR A 169 10.53 6.21 -6.32
N SER A 170 11.48 5.42 -6.82
CA SER A 170 12.48 5.92 -7.78
C SER A 170 11.85 6.34 -9.11
N LEU A 171 10.90 5.55 -9.64
CA LEU A 171 10.19 5.86 -10.87
C LEU A 171 9.29 7.10 -10.73
N ASP A 172 8.56 7.20 -9.63
CA ASP A 172 7.75 8.36 -9.32
C ASP A 172 8.62 9.60 -9.17
N SER A 173 9.78 9.50 -8.52
CA SER A 173 10.70 10.63 -8.41
C SER A 173 11.18 11.12 -9.78
N GLU A 174 11.62 10.22 -10.66
CA GLU A 174 12.06 10.56 -12.03
C GLU A 174 10.93 11.21 -12.84
N ARG A 175 9.72 10.65 -12.77
CA ARG A 175 8.51 11.21 -13.40
C ARG A 175 8.19 12.60 -12.85
N THR A 176 8.23 12.78 -11.52
CA THR A 176 7.92 14.07 -10.88
C THR A 176 8.93 15.14 -11.25
N THR A 177 10.23 14.80 -11.32
CA THR A 177 11.28 15.73 -11.76
C THR A 177 11.03 16.17 -13.20
N LEU A 178 10.80 15.23 -14.12
CA LEU A 178 10.50 15.55 -15.52
C LEU A 178 9.24 16.41 -15.66
N ALA A 179 8.19 16.09 -14.91
CA ALA A 179 6.95 16.84 -14.89
C ALA A 179 7.14 18.28 -14.39
N LEU A 180 7.96 18.49 -13.35
CA LEU A 180 8.30 19.80 -12.82
C LEU A 180 9.10 20.63 -13.83
N ASP A 181 10.07 20.03 -14.51
CA ASP A 181 10.86 20.69 -15.55
C ASP A 181 9.97 21.13 -16.73
N ILE A 182 9.06 20.24 -17.17
CA ILE A 182 8.07 20.57 -18.20
C ILE A 182 7.14 21.69 -17.72
N SER A 183 6.63 21.60 -16.49
CA SER A 183 5.73 22.59 -15.92
C SER A 183 6.40 23.96 -15.82
N ALA A 184 7.64 24.02 -15.33
CA ALA A 184 8.42 25.24 -15.21
C ALA A 184 8.67 25.88 -16.58
N TYR A 185 9.01 25.07 -17.59
CA TYR A 185 9.19 25.55 -18.95
C TYR A 185 7.87 26.09 -19.54
N LEU A 186 6.78 25.32 -19.46
CA LEU A 186 5.48 25.67 -20.03
C LEU A 186 4.81 26.86 -19.33
N PHE A 187 4.97 26.98 -18.00
CA PHE A 187 4.45 28.12 -17.23
C PHE A 187 4.97 29.46 -17.78
N SER A 188 6.25 29.50 -18.20
CA SER A 188 6.83 30.68 -18.83
C SER A 188 6.23 31.03 -20.20
N LYS A 189 5.48 30.10 -20.81
CA LYS A 189 4.86 30.18 -22.15
C LYS A 189 3.34 30.31 -22.10
N GLN A 190 2.75 30.30 -20.90
CA GLN A 190 1.34 30.56 -20.74
C GLN A 190 1.06 31.96 -21.27
N THR A 191 0.15 32.07 -22.24
CA THR A 191 -0.26 33.36 -22.77
C THR A 191 -0.93 34.13 -21.63
N LEU A 192 -0.21 35.14 -21.12
CA LEU A 192 -0.72 36.12 -20.18
C LEU A 192 -1.78 36.97 -20.90
N THR A 193 -2.96 36.41 -21.11
CA THR A 193 -4.11 37.18 -21.58
C THR A 193 -4.57 38.08 -20.42
N PRO A 194 -4.78 39.39 -20.63
CA PRO A 194 -5.19 40.30 -19.56
C PRO A 194 -6.46 39.85 -18.81
N LEU A 195 -7.33 39.06 -19.47
CA LEU A 195 -8.54 38.46 -18.89
C LEU A 195 -8.26 37.39 -17.83
N THR A 196 -7.16 36.63 -17.95
CA THR A 196 -6.80 35.61 -16.96
C THR A 196 -6.11 36.21 -15.73
N MET A 197 -5.37 37.32 -15.90
CA MET A 197 -4.72 38.03 -14.80
C MET A 197 -5.74 38.74 -13.91
N THR A 198 -6.79 39.35 -14.50
CA THR A 198 -7.88 39.97 -13.73
C THR A 198 -8.73 38.93 -13.01
N ALA A 199 -9.00 37.77 -13.61
CA ALA A 199 -9.75 36.69 -12.94
C ALA A 199 -8.97 36.07 -11.77
N SER A 200 -7.67 35.80 -11.93
CA SER A 200 -6.83 35.28 -10.85
C SER A 200 -6.62 36.31 -9.75
N MET A 201 -6.34 37.57 -10.09
CA MET A 201 -6.24 38.66 -9.12
C MET A 201 -7.56 38.88 -8.37
N ALA A 202 -8.70 38.89 -9.06
CA ALA A 202 -10.00 39.01 -8.41
C ALA A 202 -10.30 37.84 -7.46
N THR A 203 -9.88 36.63 -7.80
CA THR A 203 -10.05 35.44 -6.96
C THR A 203 -9.15 35.51 -5.72
N SER A 204 -7.87 35.84 -5.88
CA SER A 204 -6.96 36.03 -4.74
C SER A 204 -7.40 37.18 -3.85
N LEU A 205 -7.91 38.29 -4.43
CA LEU A 205 -8.42 39.43 -3.68
C LEU A 205 -9.69 39.08 -2.91
N ARG A 206 -10.60 38.27 -3.49
CA ARG A 206 -11.73 37.68 -2.76
C ARG A 206 -11.31 36.76 -1.63
N GLN A 207 -10.30 35.91 -1.83
CA GLN A 207 -9.77 35.04 -0.78
C GLN A 207 -9.14 35.85 0.35
N LEU A 208 -8.41 36.92 0.04
CA LEU A 208 -7.85 37.83 1.04
C LEU A 208 -8.93 38.60 1.81
N LEU A 209 -9.98 39.08 1.11
CA LEU A 209 -11.12 39.72 1.76
C LEU A 209 -11.85 38.77 2.71
N ASN A 210 -12.13 37.55 2.27
CA ASN A 210 -12.77 36.53 3.10
C ASN A 210 -11.90 36.14 4.31
N ALA A 211 -10.58 36.00 4.11
CA ALA A 211 -9.65 35.73 5.19
C ALA A 211 -9.62 36.89 6.20
N THR A 212 -9.63 38.14 5.73
CA THR A 212 -9.67 39.34 6.57
C THR A 212 -10.97 39.42 7.36
N GLU A 213 -12.12 39.17 6.72
CA GLU A 213 -13.42 39.12 7.39
C GLU A 213 -13.48 38.02 8.46
N SER A 214 -12.88 36.86 8.18
CA SER A 214 -12.79 35.76 9.15
C SER A 214 -11.90 36.11 10.34
N LEU A 215 -10.81 36.84 10.12
CA LEU A 215 -9.92 37.35 11.16
C LEU A 215 -10.63 38.41 12.01
N GLU A 216 -11.40 39.30 11.39
CA GLU A 216 -12.19 40.31 12.09
C GLU A 216 -13.27 39.68 12.98
N LYS A 217 -14.01 38.69 12.46
CA LYS A 217 -14.97 37.89 13.26
C LYS A 217 -14.29 37.15 14.41
N SER A 218 -13.12 36.55 14.15
CA SER A 218 -12.33 35.86 15.18
C SER A 218 -11.85 36.83 16.26
N THR A 219 -11.45 38.03 15.88
CA THR A 219 -11.03 39.09 16.82
C THR A 219 -12.20 39.60 17.66
N SER A 220 -13.36 39.83 17.04
CA SER A 220 -14.58 40.26 17.75
C SER A 220 -15.09 39.20 18.73
N THR A 221 -15.05 37.92 18.34
CA THR A 221 -15.40 36.82 19.24
C THR A 221 -14.41 36.67 20.39
N LEU A 222 -13.11 36.87 20.14
CA LEU A 222 -12.09 36.94 21.19
C LEU A 222 -12.37 38.09 22.18
N GLU A 223 -12.70 39.28 21.68
CA GLU A 223 -13.02 40.45 22.52
C GLU A 223 -14.25 40.20 23.39
N LYS A 224 -15.30 39.58 22.84
CA LYS A 224 -16.49 39.17 23.61
C LYS A 224 -16.14 38.17 24.70
N LYS A 225 -15.35 37.13 24.38
CA LYS A 225 -14.89 36.15 25.38
C LYS A 225 -14.01 36.79 26.45
N PHE A 226 -13.21 37.80 26.10
CA PHE A 226 -12.41 38.53 27.07
C PHE A 226 -13.27 39.38 28.01
N LYS A 227 -14.36 39.97 27.52
CA LYS A 227 -15.36 40.67 28.35
C LYS A 227 -16.18 39.73 29.23
N GLU A 228 -16.38 38.49 28.81
CA GLU A 228 -17.06 37.44 29.57
C GLU A 228 -16.18 36.77 30.63
N LEU A 229 -14.87 37.07 30.68
CA LEU A 229 -14.01 36.56 31.75
C LEU A 229 -14.47 37.17 33.10
N PRO A 230 -14.74 36.34 34.12
CA PRO A 230 -15.22 36.83 35.41
C PRO A 230 -14.18 37.79 35.99
N THR A 231 -14.63 38.98 36.35
CA THR A 231 -13.72 40.00 36.89
C THR A 231 -13.20 39.49 38.23
N ASN A 232 -11.95 39.80 38.60
CA ASN A 232 -11.30 39.36 39.84
C ASN A 232 -12.20 39.40 41.11
N ARG A 233 -13.19 40.30 41.17
CA ARG A 233 -14.19 40.35 42.24
C ARG A 233 -15.07 39.11 42.36
N GLU A 234 -15.53 38.54 41.24
CA GLU A 234 -16.38 37.35 41.22
C GLU A 234 -15.61 36.10 41.68
N LEU A 235 -14.37 35.95 41.21
CA LEU A 235 -13.46 34.90 41.67
C LEU A 235 -13.16 35.04 43.17
N LEU A 236 -12.95 36.26 43.68
CA LEU A 236 -12.74 36.49 45.11
C LEU A 236 -13.99 36.17 45.94
N THR A 237 -15.20 36.43 45.44
CA THR A 237 -16.43 36.03 46.11
C THR A 237 -16.64 34.51 46.10
N GLU A 238 -16.32 33.81 45.00
CA GLU A 238 -16.36 32.35 44.96
C GLU A 238 -15.35 31.74 45.93
N ILE A 239 -14.10 32.23 45.95
CA ILE A 239 -13.08 31.76 46.90
C ILE A 239 -13.53 32.00 48.35
N LYS A 240 -14.15 33.15 48.64
CA LYS A 240 -14.69 33.44 49.98
C LYS A 240 -15.85 32.51 50.35
N ASN A 241 -16.74 32.20 49.40
CA ASN A 241 -17.87 31.29 49.62
C ASN A 241 -17.39 29.85 49.84
N ILE A 242 -16.43 29.37 49.05
CA ILE A 242 -15.81 28.05 49.22
C ILE A 242 -15.13 27.95 50.58
N LYS A 243 -14.41 29.00 51.00
CA LYS A 243 -13.79 29.07 52.33
C LYS A 243 -14.84 28.95 53.44
N ASN A 244 -15.95 29.70 53.36
CA ASN A 244 -17.00 29.64 54.38
C ASN A 244 -17.68 28.26 54.47
N GLU A 245 -17.90 27.58 53.34
CA GLU A 245 -18.45 26.22 53.32
C GLU A 245 -17.50 25.20 53.96
N LEU A 246 -16.19 25.32 53.72
CA LEU A 246 -15.18 24.46 54.36
C LEU A 246 -15.12 24.66 55.88
N PHE A 247 -15.21 25.90 56.37
CA PHE A 247 -15.20 26.19 57.81
C PHE A 247 -16.50 25.81 58.53
N LYS A 248 -17.64 25.76 57.83
CA LYS A 248 -18.90 25.24 58.39
C LYS A 248 -18.87 23.73 58.63
N LYS A 249 -18.11 22.96 57.84
CA LYS A 249 -17.99 21.51 57.99
C LYS A 249 -17.03 21.06 59.11
N GLN A 250 -16.33 21.98 59.77
CA GLN A 250 -15.35 21.69 60.84
C GLN A 250 -15.84 22.04 62.26
N LYS A 251 -17.12 22.35 62.45
CA LYS A 251 -17.78 22.42 63.77
C LYS A 251 -18.90 21.40 63.84
#